data_AF-A0A0C2IJF9-F1
#
_entry.id   AF-A0A0C2IJF9-F1
#
_cell.length_a   1.000
_cell.length_b   1.000
_cell.length_c   1.000
_cell.angle_alpha   90.00
_cell.angle_beta   90.00
_cell.angle_gamma   90.00
#
_symmetry.space_group_name_H-M   'P 1'
#
loop_
_entity.id
_entity.type
_entity.pdbx_description
1 polymer ?
#
loop_
_entity_poly.entity_id
_entity_poly.type
_entity_poly.pdbx_seq_one_letter_code
_entity_poly.pdbx_strand_id
1 'polypeptide(L)'
;MDPQQNEDDEANERDIRNFLNVKPSDNFTEQMCAVKNWMSRFSHENNISFDLLFINNFPTLLYDEFSRISNGETDVENYQDKKILLFEVFTFIFRNKNAKFDDPKAQSFVRFFLTFIKTHDRASNIPIDDLIDSINVCISNDRYAAMFIEENGMLNFYIYFGLNSTYLKIEFRKMCSNVHKICCIKKSRLNLDKLTFCIDEFQNNLVKTKDNECLHIFLSFLNMIHHIKLLFKLEYDADKIYEITEIPFLTYCHNKAYIMFKPILILLKNY
;
A
#
# COMPACT_ATOMS: atom_id res chain seq x y z
N MET A 1 42.22 11.89 3.53
CA MET A 1 40.96 11.27 3.99
C MET A 1 40.56 12.00 5.25
N ASP A 2 39.30 12.41 5.33
CA ASP A 2 38.75 13.13 6.48
C ASP A 2 38.60 12.13 7.65
N PRO A 3 39.17 12.38 8.83
CA PRO A 3 39.06 11.48 9.98
C PRO A 3 37.62 11.14 10.34
N GLN A 4 36.69 12.08 10.17
CA GLN A 4 35.28 11.90 10.49
C GLN A 4 34.60 10.90 9.54
N GLN A 5 35.01 10.88 8.28
CA GLN A 5 34.50 9.93 7.27
C GLN A 5 34.96 8.50 7.58
N ASN A 6 36.19 8.33 8.08
CA ASN A 6 36.70 7.01 8.46
C ASN A 6 36.00 6.44 9.70
N GLU A 7 35.67 7.27 10.68
CA GLU A 7 34.94 6.83 11.90
C GLU A 7 33.50 6.39 11.58
N ASP A 8 32.82 7.11 10.68
CA ASP A 8 31.46 6.76 10.24
C ASP A 8 31.42 5.43 9.45
N ASP A 9 32.43 5.19 8.61
CA ASP A 9 32.57 3.95 7.85
C ASP A 9 32.79 2.73 8.78
N GLU A 10 33.66 2.85 9.81
CA GLU A 10 33.89 1.79 10.78
C GLU A 10 32.64 1.49 11.64
N ALA A 11 31.89 2.52 12.02
CA ALA A 11 30.63 2.36 12.75
C ALA A 11 29.58 1.64 11.89
N ASN A 12 29.45 2.03 10.63
CA ASN A 12 28.54 1.39 9.67
C ASN A 12 28.89 -0.08 9.46
N GLU A 13 30.17 -0.43 9.29
CA GLU A 13 30.60 -1.83 9.18
C GLU A 13 30.29 -2.65 10.42
N ARG A 14 30.31 -2.04 11.61
CA ARG A 14 29.96 -2.71 12.86
C ARG A 14 28.47 -3.01 12.92
N ASP A 15 27.62 -2.03 12.63
CA ASP A 15 26.17 -2.20 12.63
C ASP A 15 25.72 -3.20 11.55
N ILE A 16 26.37 -3.17 10.38
CA ILE A 16 26.14 -4.17 9.33
C ILE A 16 26.46 -5.57 9.85
N ARG A 17 27.64 -5.78 10.43
CA ARG A 17 28.03 -7.07 10.99
C ARG A 17 27.08 -7.53 12.10
N ASN A 18 26.66 -6.63 12.98
CA ASN A 18 25.72 -6.96 14.05
C ASN A 18 24.40 -7.50 13.50
N PHE A 19 23.85 -6.87 12.47
CA PHE A 19 22.62 -7.34 11.82
C PHE A 19 22.81 -8.65 11.07
N LEU A 20 23.92 -8.82 10.36
CA LEU A 20 24.23 -10.06 9.63
C LEU A 20 24.53 -11.25 10.57
N ASN A 21 24.92 -10.98 11.81
CA ASN A 21 25.19 -12.01 12.82
C ASN A 21 23.93 -12.49 13.55
N VAL A 22 22.77 -11.88 13.29
CA VAL A 22 21.49 -12.35 13.83
C VAL A 22 21.20 -13.73 13.28
N LYS A 23 21.13 -14.72 14.18
CA LYS A 23 20.89 -16.11 13.80
C LYS A 23 19.40 -16.38 13.69
N PRO A 24 18.99 -17.32 12.82
CA PRO A 24 17.62 -17.82 12.81
C PRO A 24 17.15 -18.40 14.16
N SER A 25 18.08 -18.82 15.03
CA SER A 25 17.80 -19.34 16.37
C SER A 25 17.61 -18.26 17.45
N ASP A 26 17.95 -17.01 17.15
CA ASP A 26 17.83 -15.91 18.09
C ASP A 26 16.36 -15.64 18.38
N ASN A 27 16.05 -15.17 19.59
CA ASN A 27 14.66 -15.00 19.98
C ASN A 27 14.00 -13.82 19.23
N PHE A 28 12.67 -13.78 19.28
CA PHE A 28 11.88 -12.79 18.55
C PHE A 28 12.28 -11.35 18.90
N THR A 29 12.48 -11.07 20.19
CA THR A 29 12.88 -9.74 20.70
C THR A 29 14.23 -9.31 20.15
N GLU A 30 15.21 -10.21 20.11
CA GLU A 30 16.54 -9.95 19.56
C GLU A 30 16.47 -9.59 18.06
N GLN A 31 15.68 -10.34 17.28
CA GLN A 31 15.50 -10.02 15.86
C GLN A 31 14.79 -8.67 15.65
N MET A 32 13.76 -8.37 16.43
CA MET A 32 13.07 -7.06 16.36
C MET A 32 14.03 -5.92 16.68
N CYS A 33 14.83 -6.06 17.74
CA CYS A 33 15.82 -5.07 18.14
C CYS A 33 16.85 -4.85 17.03
N ALA A 34 17.36 -5.92 16.40
CA ALA A 34 18.31 -5.81 15.30
C ALA A 34 17.71 -5.07 14.10
N VAL A 35 16.46 -5.39 13.72
CA VAL A 35 15.75 -4.69 12.63
C VAL A 35 15.54 -3.22 12.96
N LYS A 36 15.07 -2.88 14.16
CA LYS A 36 14.87 -1.48 14.58
C LYS A 36 16.19 -0.70 14.61
N ASN A 37 17.26 -1.30 15.11
CA ASN A 37 18.59 -0.68 15.12
C ASN A 37 19.09 -0.40 13.70
N TRP A 38 18.94 -1.37 12.78
CA TRP A 38 19.27 -1.17 11.37
C TRP A 38 18.50 0.00 10.77
N MET A 39 17.17 -0.01 10.92
CA MET A 39 16.32 1.04 10.37
C MET A 39 16.67 2.41 10.94
N SER A 40 16.93 2.50 12.25
CA SER A 40 17.33 3.74 12.90
C SER A 40 18.67 4.28 12.40
N ARG A 41 19.66 3.40 12.10
CA ARG A 41 20.97 3.81 11.62
C ARG A 41 20.92 4.28 10.17
N PHE A 42 20.22 3.54 9.32
CA PHE A 42 20.26 3.72 7.86
C PHE A 42 19.03 4.44 7.28
N SER A 43 18.12 4.94 8.12
CA SER A 43 16.87 5.62 7.69
C SER A 43 17.10 6.79 6.73
N HIS A 44 18.15 7.56 6.98
CA HIS A 44 18.49 8.75 6.18
C HIS A 44 19.40 8.44 4.98
N GLU A 45 19.89 7.21 4.88
CA GLU A 45 20.77 6.79 3.80
C GLU A 45 19.95 6.24 2.62
N ASN A 46 20.08 6.88 1.45
CA ASN A 46 19.49 6.39 0.20
C ASN A 46 20.44 5.44 -0.54
N ASN A 47 21.05 4.50 0.19
CA ASN A 47 22.01 3.54 -0.34
C ASN A 47 21.33 2.23 -0.73
N ILE A 48 21.18 2.01 -2.04
CA ILE A 48 20.53 0.82 -2.60
C ILE A 48 21.21 -0.47 -2.12
N SER A 49 22.53 -0.48 -1.93
CA SER A 49 23.27 -1.65 -1.46
C SER A 49 22.85 -2.03 -0.04
N PHE A 50 22.64 -1.05 0.84
CA PHE A 50 22.17 -1.29 2.21
C PHE A 50 20.71 -1.72 2.23
N ASP A 51 19.88 -1.14 1.37
CA ASP A 51 18.48 -1.56 1.23
C ASP A 51 18.35 -3.02 0.77
N LEU A 52 19.13 -3.42 -0.24
CA LEU A 52 19.17 -4.81 -0.69
C LEU A 52 19.74 -5.75 0.37
N LEU A 53 20.79 -5.32 1.09
CA LEU A 53 21.38 -6.11 2.16
C LEU A 53 20.38 -6.36 3.30
N PHE A 54 19.61 -5.34 3.67
CA PHE A 54 18.51 -5.43 4.64
C PHE A 54 17.44 -6.42 4.20
N ILE A 55 16.92 -6.29 2.97
CA ILE A 55 15.85 -7.17 2.46
C ILE A 55 16.34 -8.62 2.42
N ASN A 56 17.50 -8.86 1.81
CA ASN A 56 18.03 -10.20 1.61
C ASN A 56 18.32 -10.92 2.94
N ASN A 57 18.88 -10.20 3.92
CA ASN A 57 19.21 -10.76 5.23
C ASN A 57 18.15 -10.49 6.28
N PHE A 58 16.94 -10.06 5.89
CA PHE A 58 15.86 -9.83 6.84
C PHE A 58 15.60 -11.11 7.67
N PRO A 59 15.56 -11.02 9.02
CA PRO A 59 15.54 -12.19 9.88
C PRO A 59 14.37 -13.14 9.61
N THR A 60 14.67 -14.44 9.54
CA THR A 60 13.71 -15.46 9.08
C THR A 60 12.53 -15.63 10.05
N LEU A 61 12.74 -15.64 11.37
CA LEU A 61 11.61 -15.80 12.31
C LEU A 61 10.65 -14.62 12.21
N LEU A 62 11.15 -13.39 12.12
CA LEU A 62 10.29 -12.22 11.90
C LEU A 62 9.51 -12.29 10.58
N TYR A 63 10.19 -12.71 9.51
CA TYR A 63 9.57 -12.87 8.21
C TYR A 63 8.44 -13.92 8.23
N ASP A 64 8.70 -15.06 8.85
CA ASP A 64 7.73 -16.15 8.98
C ASP A 64 6.53 -15.73 9.84
N GLU A 65 6.76 -14.96 10.91
CA GLU A 65 5.70 -14.38 11.73
C GLU A 65 4.81 -13.41 10.94
N PHE A 66 5.39 -12.55 10.09
CA PHE A 66 4.60 -11.70 9.19
C PHE A 66 3.78 -12.53 8.20
N SER A 67 4.36 -13.62 7.69
CA SER A 67 3.64 -14.54 6.82
C SER A 67 2.48 -15.22 7.55
N ARG A 68 2.67 -15.73 8.77
CA ARG A 68 1.63 -16.37 9.58
C ARG A 68 0.47 -15.41 9.86
N ILE A 69 0.78 -14.19 10.31
CA ILE A 69 -0.25 -13.17 10.55
C ILE A 69 -0.99 -12.84 9.25
N SER A 70 -0.28 -12.71 8.12
CA SER A 70 -0.94 -12.46 6.84
C SER A 70 -1.87 -13.60 6.40
N ASN A 71 -1.65 -14.82 6.88
CA ASN A 71 -2.53 -15.96 6.63
C ASN A 71 -3.73 -16.05 7.61
N GLY A 72 -3.94 -15.01 8.43
CA GLY A 72 -5.10 -14.89 9.32
C GLY A 72 -4.91 -15.51 10.70
N GLU A 73 -3.69 -15.89 11.08
CA GLU A 73 -3.39 -16.30 12.45
C GLU A 73 -3.41 -15.07 13.37
N THR A 74 -4.40 -15.00 14.27
CA THR A 74 -4.58 -13.89 15.23
C THR A 74 -4.08 -14.21 16.63
N ASP A 75 -3.88 -15.49 16.97
CA ASP A 75 -3.33 -15.94 18.26
C ASP A 75 -1.80 -15.88 18.26
N VAL A 76 -1.28 -14.71 17.89
CA VAL A 76 0.15 -14.47 17.76
C VAL A 76 0.56 -13.51 18.87
N GLU A 77 1.51 -13.94 19.70
CA GLU A 77 2.05 -13.13 20.79
C GLU A 77 2.57 -11.78 20.24
N ASN A 78 2.28 -10.68 20.95
CA ASN A 78 2.68 -9.32 20.56
C ASN A 78 2.21 -8.89 19.15
N TYR A 79 1.04 -9.37 18.71
CA TYR A 79 0.43 -9.09 17.41
C TYR A 79 0.51 -7.60 16.99
N GLN A 80 0.18 -6.68 17.90
CA GLN A 80 0.19 -5.24 17.61
C GLN A 80 1.59 -4.71 17.35
N ASP A 81 2.58 -5.10 18.16
CA ASP A 81 3.97 -4.67 17.97
C ASP A 81 4.55 -5.21 16.65
N LYS A 82 4.18 -6.45 16.29
CA LYS A 82 4.54 -7.06 15.01
C LYS A 82 3.95 -6.30 13.83
N LYS A 83 2.69 -5.87 13.95
CA LYS A 83 2.00 -5.08 12.94
C LYS A 83 2.60 -3.68 12.78
N ILE A 84 2.91 -3.01 13.89
CA ILE A 84 3.60 -1.71 13.86
C ILE A 84 4.97 -1.88 13.19
N LEU A 85 5.74 -2.90 13.59
CA LEU A 85 7.04 -3.18 12.98
C LEU A 85 6.92 -3.48 11.48
N LEU A 86 5.89 -4.19 11.03
CA LEU A 86 5.67 -4.42 9.60
C LEU A 86 5.50 -3.10 8.85
N PHE A 87 4.74 -2.15 9.39
CA PHE A 87 4.58 -0.83 8.76
C PHE A 87 5.88 -0.04 8.76
N GLU A 88 6.66 -0.06 9.84
CA GLU A 88 8.00 0.54 9.90
C GLU A 88 8.94 -0.06 8.86
N VAL A 89 8.95 -1.40 8.73
CA VAL A 89 9.77 -2.13 7.75
C VAL A 89 9.33 -1.81 6.33
N PHE A 90 8.03 -1.76 6.05
CA PHE A 90 7.51 -1.37 4.73
C PHE A 90 7.94 0.06 4.38
N THR A 91 7.75 1.01 5.30
CA THR A 91 8.18 2.40 5.14
C THR A 91 9.68 2.48 4.88
N PHE A 92 10.48 1.74 5.66
CA PHE A 92 11.92 1.72 5.48
C PHE A 92 12.32 1.18 4.11
N ILE A 93 11.81 0.01 3.68
CA ILE A 93 12.14 -0.60 2.39
C ILE A 93 11.86 0.35 1.24
N PHE A 94 10.70 1.01 1.25
CA PHE A 94 10.27 1.88 0.15
C PHE A 94 10.58 3.36 0.36
N ARG A 95 11.47 3.74 1.28
CA ARG A 95 11.89 5.15 1.46
C ARG A 95 12.77 5.66 0.32
N ASN A 96 13.56 4.78 -0.29
CA ASN A 96 14.57 5.17 -1.28
C ASN A 96 13.96 5.34 -2.67
N LYS A 97 13.78 6.61 -3.08
CA LYS A 97 13.21 6.99 -4.39
C LYS A 97 14.03 6.50 -5.59
N ASN A 98 15.31 6.18 -5.40
CA ASN A 98 16.19 5.70 -6.46
C ASN A 98 16.15 4.17 -6.60
N ALA A 99 15.59 3.47 -5.62
CA ALA A 99 15.57 2.02 -5.63
C ALA A 99 14.44 1.49 -6.53
N LYS A 100 14.81 0.57 -7.41
CA LYS A 100 13.86 -0.22 -8.20
C LYS A 100 13.98 -1.67 -7.76
N PHE A 101 13.20 -2.05 -6.77
CA PHE A 101 13.19 -3.43 -6.28
C PHE A 101 12.36 -4.30 -7.23
N ASP A 102 12.99 -5.30 -7.84
CA ASP A 102 12.32 -6.48 -8.44
C ASP A 102 12.68 -7.74 -7.64
N ASP A 103 12.84 -7.57 -6.33
CA ASP A 103 13.19 -8.62 -5.40
C ASP A 103 11.92 -9.37 -4.91
N PRO A 104 11.89 -10.72 -4.94
CA PRO A 104 10.74 -11.50 -4.47
C PRO A 104 10.37 -11.28 -3.00
N LYS A 105 11.35 -11.00 -2.14
CA LYS A 105 11.13 -10.76 -0.70
C LYS A 105 10.57 -9.35 -0.49
N ALA A 106 11.04 -8.35 -1.24
CA ALA A 106 10.38 -7.03 -1.30
C ALA A 106 8.91 -7.13 -1.73
N GLN A 107 8.61 -7.94 -2.74
CA GLN A 107 7.23 -8.21 -3.14
C GLN A 107 6.39 -8.81 -2.00
N SER A 108 6.99 -9.69 -1.20
CA SER A 108 6.31 -10.32 -0.07
C SER A 108 5.97 -9.30 1.02
N PHE A 109 6.83 -8.32 1.30
CA PHE A 109 6.48 -7.20 2.19
C PHE A 109 5.31 -6.36 1.68
N VAL A 110 5.18 -6.17 0.35
CA VAL A 110 3.99 -5.53 -0.22
C VAL A 110 2.73 -6.36 0.04
N ARG A 111 2.81 -7.69 -0.10
CA ARG A 111 1.68 -8.59 0.21
C ARG A 111 1.30 -8.56 1.68
N PHE A 112 2.29 -8.60 2.57
CA PHE A 112 2.06 -8.49 4.01
C PHE A 112 1.36 -7.17 4.32
N PHE A 113 1.89 -6.04 3.83
CA PHE A 113 1.28 -4.72 4.00
C PHE A 113 -0.19 -4.70 3.57
N LEU A 114 -0.48 -5.12 2.32
CA LEU A 114 -1.83 -5.11 1.75
C LEU A 114 -2.80 -6.01 2.54
N THR A 115 -2.31 -7.13 3.06
CA THR A 115 -3.13 -8.04 3.86
C THR A 115 -3.44 -7.45 5.23
N PHE A 116 -2.46 -6.80 5.87
CA PHE A 116 -2.63 -6.22 7.19
C PHE A 116 -3.60 -5.03 7.20
N ILE A 117 -3.61 -4.20 6.15
CA ILE A 117 -4.55 -3.06 6.05
C ILE A 117 -5.99 -3.49 5.75
N LYS A 118 -6.25 -4.75 5.38
CA LYS A 118 -7.61 -5.29 5.23
C LYS A 118 -8.26 -5.63 6.57
N THR A 119 -7.45 -5.82 7.61
CA THR A 119 -7.97 -6.17 8.94
C THR A 119 -8.63 -4.96 9.61
N HIS A 120 -9.68 -5.17 10.41
CA HIS A 120 -10.37 -4.08 11.13
C HIS A 120 -9.62 -3.61 12.39
N ASP A 121 -8.51 -4.26 12.73
CA ASP A 121 -7.75 -4.00 13.94
C ASP A 121 -6.71 -2.90 13.68
N ARG A 122 -7.02 -1.66 14.05
CA ARG A 122 -6.18 -0.50 13.74
C ARG A 122 -4.98 -0.42 14.69
N ALA A 123 -3.80 -0.44 14.10
CA ALA A 123 -2.57 -0.06 14.79
C ALA A 123 -2.56 1.46 15.07
N SER A 124 -2.07 1.82 16.24
CA SER A 124 -1.93 3.21 16.68
C SER A 124 -0.52 3.74 16.38
N ASN A 125 -0.39 5.07 16.33
CA ASN A 125 0.90 5.79 16.29
C ASN A 125 1.79 5.54 15.08
N ILE A 126 1.23 5.20 13.92
CA ILE A 126 2.00 5.06 12.67
C ILE A 126 2.20 6.46 12.06
N PRO A 127 3.42 6.83 11.65
CA PRO A 127 3.65 8.07 10.89
C PRO A 127 3.09 7.92 9.47
N ILE A 128 1.82 8.33 9.30
CA ILE A 128 1.08 8.15 8.04
C ILE A 128 1.74 8.91 6.89
N ASP A 129 2.36 10.06 7.15
CA ASP A 129 3.02 10.87 6.13
C ASP A 129 4.17 10.09 5.45
N ASP A 130 5.09 9.54 6.25
CA ASP A 130 6.22 8.73 5.75
C ASP A 130 5.74 7.47 5.03
N LEU A 131 4.65 6.87 5.52
CA LEU A 131 4.04 5.71 4.90
C LEU A 131 3.44 6.04 3.53
N ILE A 132 2.76 7.18 3.38
CA ILE A 132 2.23 7.65 2.08
C ILE A 132 3.37 7.87 1.09
N ASP A 133 4.46 8.52 1.51
CA ASP A 133 5.64 8.74 0.68
C ASP A 133 6.26 7.40 0.23
N SER A 134 6.36 6.44 1.13
CA SER A 134 6.88 5.11 0.86
C SER A 134 5.98 4.31 -0.09
N ILE A 135 4.66 4.42 0.06
CA ILE A 135 3.71 3.83 -0.90
C ILE A 135 3.90 4.46 -2.28
N ASN A 136 4.06 5.78 -2.38
CA ASN A 136 4.30 6.46 -3.66
C ASN A 136 5.57 5.96 -4.36
N VAL A 137 6.63 5.66 -3.62
CA VAL A 137 7.84 5.02 -4.16
C VAL A 137 7.56 3.57 -4.58
N CYS A 138 6.89 2.79 -3.72
CA CYS A 138 6.51 1.41 -4.01
C CYS A 138 5.73 1.28 -5.32
N ILE A 139 4.67 2.07 -5.49
CA ILE A 139 3.78 2.02 -6.67
C ILE A 139 4.41 2.63 -7.92
N SER A 140 5.59 3.26 -7.84
CA SER A 140 6.35 3.65 -9.04
C SER A 140 6.82 2.42 -9.85
N ASN A 141 6.81 1.24 -9.23
CA ASN A 141 6.95 -0.04 -9.91
C ASN A 141 5.57 -0.58 -10.32
N ASP A 142 5.38 -0.78 -11.64
CA ASP A 142 4.13 -1.30 -12.22
C ASP A 142 3.62 -2.59 -11.55
N ARG A 143 4.52 -3.48 -11.11
CA ARG A 143 4.15 -4.75 -10.47
C ARG A 143 3.51 -4.52 -9.12
N TYR A 144 4.06 -3.62 -8.32
CA TYR A 144 3.50 -3.30 -7.01
C TYR A 144 2.23 -2.46 -7.15
N ALA A 145 2.19 -1.53 -8.10
CA ALA A 145 0.95 -0.83 -8.44
C ALA A 145 -0.20 -1.79 -8.81
N ALA A 146 0.08 -2.80 -9.65
CA ALA A 146 -0.89 -3.83 -9.98
C ALA A 146 -1.39 -4.57 -8.72
N MET A 147 -0.51 -4.90 -7.78
CA MET A 147 -0.91 -5.51 -6.51
C MET A 147 -1.81 -4.59 -5.67
N PHE A 148 -1.50 -3.29 -5.59
CA PHE A 148 -2.37 -2.33 -4.89
C PHE A 148 -3.75 -2.22 -5.54
N ILE A 149 -3.84 -2.31 -6.87
CA ILE A 149 -5.11 -2.29 -7.60
C ILE A 149 -5.90 -3.57 -7.35
N GLU A 150 -5.25 -4.73 -7.51
CA GLU A 150 -5.88 -6.06 -7.38
C GLU A 150 -6.33 -6.40 -5.96
N GLU A 151 -5.77 -5.73 -4.96
CA GLU A 151 -6.08 -5.97 -3.54
C GLU A 151 -6.88 -4.81 -2.92
N ASN A 152 -7.46 -3.91 -3.73
CA ASN A 152 -8.19 -2.73 -3.26
C ASN A 152 -7.39 -1.87 -2.26
N GLY A 153 -6.07 -1.82 -2.43
CA GLY A 153 -5.14 -1.26 -1.46
C GLY A 153 -5.44 0.17 -1.06
N MET A 154 -5.93 1.01 -1.99
CA MET A 154 -6.31 2.40 -1.68
C MET A 154 -7.56 2.50 -0.80
N LEU A 155 -8.58 1.68 -1.07
CA LEU A 155 -9.80 1.62 -0.26
C LEU A 155 -9.49 1.10 1.15
N ASN A 156 -8.75 -0.01 1.21
CA ASN A 156 -8.34 -0.64 2.46
C ASN A 156 -7.48 0.31 3.30
N PHE A 157 -6.55 1.02 2.68
CA PHE A 157 -5.75 2.05 3.35
C PHE A 157 -6.63 3.14 3.97
N TYR A 158 -7.59 3.68 3.20
CA TYR A 158 -8.49 4.73 3.68
C TYR A 158 -9.32 4.27 4.89
N ILE A 159 -9.93 3.09 4.79
CA ILE A 159 -10.76 2.51 5.85
C ILE A 159 -9.92 2.20 7.09
N TYR A 160 -8.71 1.66 6.89
CA TYR A 160 -7.82 1.26 7.96
C TYR A 160 -7.31 2.47 8.75
N PHE A 161 -6.76 3.49 8.08
CA PHE A 161 -6.11 4.61 8.76
C PHE A 161 -7.07 5.73 9.19
N GLY A 162 -8.28 5.81 8.61
CA GLY A 162 -9.29 6.80 9.00
C GLY A 162 -8.76 8.23 8.94
N LEU A 163 -8.49 8.72 7.72
CA LEU A 163 -7.80 9.99 7.49
C LEU A 163 -8.63 11.20 7.96
N ASN A 164 -8.30 11.74 9.13
CA ASN A 164 -9.06 12.83 9.75
C ASN A 164 -8.58 14.23 9.34
N SER A 165 -7.29 14.40 9.01
CA SER A 165 -6.74 15.72 8.66
C SER A 165 -6.94 16.05 7.18
N THR A 166 -7.24 17.31 6.88
CA THR A 166 -7.39 17.80 5.50
C THR A 166 -6.10 17.59 4.69
N TYR A 167 -4.94 17.79 5.32
CA TYR A 167 -3.64 17.58 4.69
C TYR A 167 -3.45 16.11 4.26
N LEU A 168 -3.68 15.16 5.17
CA LEU A 168 -3.57 13.73 4.86
C LEU A 168 -4.54 13.30 3.76
N LYS A 169 -5.76 13.86 3.73
CA LYS A 169 -6.72 13.60 2.64
C LYS A 169 -6.18 14.09 1.29
N ILE A 170 -5.50 15.23 1.25
CA ILE A 170 -4.90 15.76 0.02
C ILE A 170 -3.77 14.84 -0.46
N GLU A 171 -2.85 14.46 0.42
CA GLU A 171 -1.74 13.57 0.06
C GLU A 171 -2.23 12.17 -0.34
N PHE A 172 -3.23 11.64 0.37
CA PHE A 172 -3.88 10.39 0.01
C PHE A 172 -4.55 10.44 -1.37
N ARG A 173 -5.22 11.54 -1.72
CA ARG A 173 -5.81 11.72 -3.06
C ARG A 173 -4.75 11.77 -4.16
N LYS A 174 -3.58 12.38 -3.89
CA LYS A 174 -2.43 12.35 -4.81
C LYS A 174 -1.92 10.92 -4.98
N MET A 175 -1.76 10.17 -3.87
CA MET A 175 -1.35 8.76 -3.90
C MET A 175 -2.35 7.89 -4.68
N CYS A 176 -3.66 8.02 -4.44
CA CYS A 176 -4.70 7.34 -5.21
C CYS A 176 -4.63 7.67 -6.69
N SER A 177 -4.42 8.94 -7.02
CA SER A 177 -4.25 9.38 -8.40
C SER A 177 -3.02 8.74 -9.02
N ASN A 178 -1.91 8.62 -8.28
CA ASN A 178 -0.69 8.00 -8.78
C ASN A 178 -0.90 6.51 -9.08
N VAL A 179 -1.55 5.74 -8.20
CA VAL A 179 -1.87 4.32 -8.46
C VAL A 179 -2.69 4.16 -9.73
N HIS A 180 -3.75 4.97 -9.89
CA HIS A 180 -4.69 4.86 -11.01
C HIS A 180 -4.20 5.53 -12.30
N LYS A 181 -3.21 6.43 -12.24
CA LYS A 181 -2.60 7.09 -13.41
C LYS A 181 -1.61 6.21 -14.16
N ILE A 182 -1.28 5.02 -13.65
CA ILE A 182 -0.36 4.12 -14.35
C ILE A 182 -1.10 3.47 -15.52
N CYS A 183 -1.41 4.30 -16.52
CA CYS A 183 -1.95 3.94 -17.83
C CYS A 183 -1.04 2.95 -18.59
N CYS A 184 0.16 2.70 -18.06
CA CYS A 184 1.19 1.82 -18.60
C CYS A 184 1.10 0.39 -18.06
N ILE A 185 0.25 0.10 -17.06
CA ILE A 185 0.05 -1.28 -16.61
C ILE A 185 -0.50 -2.06 -17.81
N LYS A 186 0.34 -2.95 -18.35
CA LYS A 186 -0.06 -3.83 -19.44
C LYS A 186 -1.29 -4.60 -18.97
N LYS A 187 -2.35 -4.55 -19.76
CA LYS A 187 -3.63 -5.21 -19.52
C LYS A 187 -3.49 -6.69 -19.13
N SER A 188 -2.44 -7.36 -19.62
CA SER A 188 -2.09 -8.74 -19.31
C SER A 188 -1.56 -8.98 -17.89
N ARG A 189 -1.27 -7.94 -17.12
CA ARG A 189 -0.74 -8.03 -15.76
C ARG A 189 -1.83 -7.99 -14.68
N LEU A 190 -3.06 -7.62 -15.03
CA LEU A 190 -4.16 -7.55 -14.08
C LEU A 190 -5.00 -8.82 -14.12
N ASN A 191 -5.32 -9.35 -12.95
CA ASN A 191 -6.24 -10.46 -12.77
C ASN A 191 -7.70 -9.97 -12.78
N LEU A 192 -8.50 -10.42 -13.76
CA LEU A 192 -9.89 -9.95 -13.90
C LEU A 192 -10.79 -10.36 -12.73
N ASP A 193 -10.63 -11.58 -12.21
CA ASP A 193 -11.44 -12.08 -11.09
C ASP A 193 -11.23 -11.22 -9.85
N LYS A 194 -9.98 -10.84 -9.57
CA LYS A 194 -9.65 -9.91 -8.49
C LYS A 194 -10.25 -8.52 -8.71
N LEU A 195 -10.25 -8.01 -9.94
CA LEU A 195 -10.84 -6.70 -10.25
C LEU A 195 -12.37 -6.72 -10.09
N THR A 196 -13.04 -7.80 -10.47
CA THR A 196 -14.48 -7.98 -10.22
C THR A 196 -14.77 -8.02 -8.72
N PHE A 197 -14.00 -8.81 -7.96
CA PHE A 197 -14.10 -8.81 -6.50
C PHE A 197 -13.89 -7.41 -5.90
N CYS A 198 -12.93 -6.66 -6.44
CA CYS A 198 -12.67 -5.29 -6.02
C CYS A 198 -13.88 -4.37 -6.23
N ILE A 199 -14.57 -4.48 -7.37
CA ILE A 199 -15.79 -3.71 -7.66
C ILE A 199 -16.90 -4.06 -6.66
N ASP A 200 -17.13 -5.35 -6.43
CA ASP A 200 -18.17 -5.80 -5.49
C ASP A 200 -17.91 -5.26 -4.08
N GLU A 201 -16.65 -5.30 -3.63
CA GLU A 201 -16.25 -4.74 -2.34
C GLU A 201 -16.48 -3.23 -2.26
N PHE A 202 -16.13 -2.47 -3.31
CA PHE A 202 -16.44 -1.03 -3.38
C PHE A 202 -17.94 -0.78 -3.29
N GLN A 203 -18.75 -1.50 -4.09
CA GLN A 203 -20.18 -1.31 -4.15
C GLN A 203 -20.84 -1.58 -2.79
N ASN A 204 -20.49 -2.69 -2.16
CA ASN A 204 -21.04 -3.07 -0.86
C ASN A 204 -20.63 -2.07 0.24
N ASN A 205 -19.38 -1.59 0.23
CA ASN A 205 -18.93 -0.56 1.17
C ASN A 205 -19.64 0.78 0.94
N LEU A 206 -19.86 1.19 -0.31
CA LEU A 206 -20.49 2.45 -0.66
C LEU A 206 -21.98 2.48 -0.33
N VAL A 207 -22.71 1.41 -0.62
CA VAL A 207 -24.12 1.27 -0.23
C VAL A 207 -24.27 1.40 1.29
N LYS A 208 -23.37 0.78 2.06
CA LYS A 208 -23.40 0.80 3.53
C LYS A 208 -23.02 2.15 4.13
N THR A 209 -21.94 2.77 3.65
CA THR A 209 -21.33 3.95 4.29
C THR A 209 -21.80 5.27 3.71
N LYS A 210 -22.11 5.29 2.41
CA LYS A 210 -22.35 6.52 1.63
C LYS A 210 -21.21 7.54 1.77
N ASP A 211 -19.98 7.06 1.98
CA ASP A 211 -18.82 7.91 2.19
C ASP A 211 -18.31 8.51 0.87
N ASN A 212 -18.16 9.84 0.86
CA ASN A 212 -17.75 10.59 -0.34
C ASN A 212 -16.30 10.34 -0.77
N GLU A 213 -15.39 10.05 0.17
CA GLU A 213 -14.00 9.71 -0.20
C GLU A 213 -13.93 8.31 -0.79
N CYS A 214 -14.63 7.34 -0.20
CA CYS A 214 -14.79 6.00 -0.79
C CYS A 214 -15.33 6.09 -2.22
N LEU A 215 -16.30 6.99 -2.46
CA LEU A 215 -16.85 7.20 -3.79
C LEU A 215 -15.78 7.76 -4.72
N HIS A 216 -15.00 8.74 -4.28
CA HIS A 216 -13.92 9.31 -5.08
C HIS A 216 -12.87 8.26 -5.47
N ILE A 217 -12.50 7.37 -4.54
CA ILE A 217 -11.58 6.26 -4.81
C ILE A 217 -12.20 5.32 -5.85
N PHE A 218 -13.47 4.92 -5.67
CA PHE A 218 -14.17 4.04 -6.60
C PHE A 218 -14.27 4.61 -8.02
N LEU A 219 -14.60 5.90 -8.14
CA LEU A 219 -14.64 6.57 -9.45
C LEU A 219 -13.27 6.65 -10.11
N SER A 220 -12.21 6.86 -9.32
CA SER A 220 -10.83 6.84 -9.82
C SER A 220 -10.43 5.44 -10.32
N PHE A 221 -10.85 4.40 -9.60
CA PHE A 221 -10.67 3.01 -10.02
C PHE A 221 -11.43 2.70 -11.32
N LEU A 222 -12.72 3.06 -11.42
CA LEU A 222 -13.51 2.89 -12.64
C LEU A 222 -12.92 3.65 -13.84
N ASN A 223 -12.41 4.87 -13.63
CA ASN A 223 -11.70 5.64 -14.64
C ASN A 223 -10.52 4.85 -15.21
N MET A 224 -9.69 4.30 -14.33
CA MET A 224 -8.53 3.52 -14.71
C MET A 224 -8.94 2.28 -15.51
N ILE A 225 -9.92 1.50 -15.02
CA ILE A 225 -10.45 0.31 -15.70
C ILE A 225 -11.00 0.65 -17.09
N HIS A 226 -11.71 1.76 -17.22
CA HIS A 226 -12.20 2.27 -18.49
C HIS A 226 -11.04 2.64 -19.44
N HIS A 227 -10.02 3.35 -18.95
CA HIS A 227 -8.85 3.75 -19.76
C HIS A 227 -8.09 2.55 -20.33
N ILE A 228 -7.96 1.46 -19.57
CA ILE A 228 -7.34 0.21 -20.05
C ILE A 228 -8.33 -0.71 -20.81
N LYS A 229 -9.55 -0.22 -21.08
CA LYS A 229 -10.61 -0.91 -21.82
C LYS A 229 -11.00 -2.26 -21.19
N LEU A 230 -11.00 -2.35 -19.88
CA LEU A 230 -11.42 -3.56 -19.14
C LEU A 230 -12.87 -3.51 -18.67
N LEU A 231 -13.52 -2.35 -18.72
CA LEU A 231 -14.86 -2.15 -18.16
C LEU A 231 -15.89 -3.18 -18.67
N PHE A 232 -15.92 -3.46 -19.97
CA PHE A 232 -16.84 -4.45 -20.56
C PHE A 232 -16.48 -5.92 -20.29
N LYS A 233 -15.36 -6.19 -19.61
CA LYS A 233 -14.93 -7.55 -19.26
C LYS A 233 -15.17 -7.90 -17.81
N LEU A 234 -15.56 -6.92 -16.99
CA LEU A 234 -15.79 -7.11 -15.58
C LEU A 234 -17.29 -7.28 -15.34
N GLU A 235 -17.63 -8.20 -14.46
CA GLU A 235 -18.97 -8.33 -13.92
C GLU A 235 -19.16 -7.32 -12.78
N TYR A 236 -20.31 -6.66 -12.76
CA TYR A 236 -20.71 -5.73 -11.70
C TYR A 236 -22.22 -5.50 -11.72
N ASP A 237 -22.78 -5.16 -10.57
CA ASP A 237 -24.20 -4.85 -10.40
C ASP A 237 -24.48 -3.41 -10.87
N ALA A 238 -25.21 -3.26 -11.97
CA ALA A 238 -25.54 -1.96 -12.55
C ALA A 238 -26.50 -1.13 -11.67
N ASP A 239 -27.42 -1.79 -10.97
CA ASP A 239 -28.40 -1.14 -10.10
C ASP A 239 -27.68 -0.53 -8.88
N LYS A 240 -26.70 -1.24 -8.31
CA LYS A 240 -25.84 -0.68 -7.26
C LYS A 240 -25.02 0.51 -7.76
N ILE A 241 -24.46 0.46 -8.96
CA ILE A 241 -23.74 1.63 -9.51
C ILE A 241 -24.68 2.81 -9.64
N TYR A 242 -25.90 2.60 -10.13
CA TYR A 242 -26.89 3.65 -10.23
C TYR A 242 -27.20 4.26 -8.85
N GLU A 243 -27.53 3.43 -7.86
CA GLU A 243 -27.83 3.88 -6.49
C GLU A 243 -26.67 4.68 -5.88
N ILE A 244 -25.44 4.17 -6.00
CA ILE A 244 -24.23 4.81 -5.46
C ILE A 244 -23.98 6.18 -6.10
N THR A 245 -24.31 6.33 -7.39
CA THR A 245 -23.93 7.50 -8.18
C THR A 245 -25.04 8.53 -8.32
N GLU A 246 -26.30 8.16 -8.10
CA GLU A 246 -27.47 9.03 -8.23
C GLU A 246 -27.39 10.25 -7.30
N ILE A 247 -27.24 10.04 -6.00
CA ILE A 247 -27.23 11.13 -5.00
C ILE A 247 -26.06 12.12 -5.26
N PRO A 248 -24.82 11.65 -5.45
CA PRO A 248 -23.72 12.52 -5.87
C PRO A 248 -24.05 13.26 -7.16
N PHE A 249 -24.53 12.55 -8.19
CA PHE A 249 -24.83 13.14 -9.50
C PHE A 249 -25.86 14.27 -9.42
N LEU A 250 -26.96 14.06 -8.68
CA LEU A 250 -27.98 15.08 -8.44
C LEU A 250 -27.38 16.29 -7.70
N THR A 251 -26.58 16.05 -6.67
CA THR A 251 -25.90 17.10 -5.90
C THR A 251 -24.93 17.91 -6.78
N TYR A 252 -24.22 17.28 -7.71
CA TYR A 252 -23.29 17.93 -8.63
C TYR A 252 -23.98 18.64 -9.80
N CYS A 253 -25.11 18.13 -10.28
CA CYS A 253 -25.91 18.81 -11.31
C CYS A 253 -26.43 20.16 -10.82
N HIS A 254 -26.81 20.27 -9.55
CA HIS A 254 -27.16 21.54 -8.93
C HIS A 254 -25.97 22.52 -8.84
N ASN A 255 -24.74 22.00 -8.76
CA ASN A 255 -23.51 22.80 -8.59
C ASN A 255 -22.67 23.00 -9.88
N LYS A 256 -23.15 22.56 -11.06
CA LYS A 256 -22.53 22.76 -12.40
C LYS A 256 -21.05 22.30 -12.58
N ALA A 257 -20.55 21.35 -11.79
CA ALA A 257 -19.20 20.79 -11.94
C ALA A 257 -19.23 19.35 -12.49
N TYR A 258 -19.08 19.20 -13.81
CA TYR A 258 -19.44 17.96 -14.55
C TYR A 258 -18.30 16.94 -14.79
N ILE A 259 -17.06 17.23 -14.38
CA ILE A 259 -15.88 16.50 -14.89
C ILE A 259 -15.78 15.06 -14.33
N MET A 260 -16.29 14.82 -13.12
CA MET A 260 -16.07 13.56 -12.40
C MET A 260 -16.91 12.37 -12.89
N PHE A 261 -18.06 12.61 -13.52
CA PHE A 261 -19.03 11.55 -13.87
C PHE A 261 -18.92 11.03 -15.31
N LYS A 262 -17.94 11.50 -16.09
CA LYS A 262 -17.80 11.13 -17.51
C LYS A 262 -17.82 9.60 -17.79
N PRO A 263 -17.18 8.73 -17.01
CA PRO A 263 -17.23 7.28 -17.26
C PRO A 263 -18.53 6.63 -16.80
N ILE A 264 -19.19 7.14 -15.76
CA ILE A 264 -20.54 6.68 -15.38
C ILE A 264 -21.53 7.02 -16.50
N LEU A 265 -21.41 8.22 -17.09
CA LEU A 265 -22.24 8.58 -18.24
C LEU A 265 -21.94 7.71 -19.47
N ILE A 266 -20.74 7.15 -19.60
CA ILE A 266 -20.42 6.15 -20.65
C ILE A 266 -21.07 4.81 -20.32
N LEU A 267 -21.07 4.38 -19.04
CA LEU A 267 -21.76 3.18 -18.59
C LEU A 267 -23.27 3.26 -18.83
N LEU A 268 -23.89 4.38 -18.47
CA LEU A 268 -25.34 4.60 -18.60
C LEU A 268 -25.80 4.81 -20.05
N LYS A 269 -24.90 5.16 -20.99
CA LYS A 269 -25.26 5.36 -22.41
C LYS A 269 -25.40 4.07 -23.23
N ASN A 270 -24.94 2.94 -22.69
CA ASN A 270 -24.93 1.66 -23.39
C ASN A 270 -26.05 0.71 -22.92
N TYR A 271 -26.96 1.20 -22.08
CA TYR A 271 -28.25 0.61 -21.73
C TYR A 271 -29.36 1.51 -22.26
#